data_AF-A0AAV3VE29-F1
#
_entry.id   AF-A0AAV3VE29-F1
#
_cell.length_a   1.000
_cell.length_b   1.000
_cell.length_c   1.000
_cell.angle_alpha   90.00
_cell.angle_beta   90.00
_cell.angle_gamma   90.00
#
_symmetry.space_group_name_H-M   'P 1'
#
loop_
_entity.id
_entity.type
_entity.pdbx_description
1 polymer ?
#
loop_
_entity_poly.entity_id
_entity_poly.type
_entity_poly.pdbx_seq_one_letter_code
_entity_poly.pdbx_strand_id
1 'polypeptide(L)'
;MQLTIKNTHIFDRKIQTEFREFIKLQKDKLSTGKSYELNIIYNAKVVLDKYEDKFNFDNSIYNNIKIKFKNQNKKDEAISMQLEQCRGILKDYGIECYKSLIEGNNLKDNNVKIVIKEDKSEPFYMGRGKNKRRIRVTMTVPNREYTINKMGELYNKSMNKIYFKLSECISNNIMCKILDIQYTEDENIIYKAFCKEYGDLWLCTENEGKKLKEKLLNRVRMLIELEEKNKEMLDNNDIPKGSINNI
;
A
#
# COMPACT_ATOMS: atom_id res chain seq x y z
N MET A 1 -0.08 -22.65 7.41
CA MET A 1 -0.98 -23.73 6.94
C MET A 1 -1.85 -23.22 5.79
N GLN A 2 -2.34 -24.12 4.93
CA GLN A 2 -3.09 -23.74 3.74
C GLN A 2 -4.22 -24.74 3.46
N LEU A 3 -5.38 -24.23 3.06
CA LEU A 3 -6.50 -24.96 2.49
C LEU A 3 -6.72 -24.49 1.05
N THR A 4 -7.10 -25.41 0.16
CA THR A 4 -7.51 -25.08 -1.21
C THR A 4 -8.81 -25.78 -1.52
N ILE A 5 -9.85 -24.97 -1.73
CA ILE A 5 -11.20 -25.40 -2.03
C ILE A 5 -11.37 -25.33 -3.55
N LYS A 6 -11.56 -26.48 -4.19
CA LYS A 6 -11.59 -26.58 -5.65
C LYS A 6 -12.94 -26.16 -6.22
N ASN A 7 -12.92 -25.56 -7.42
CA ASN A 7 -14.12 -25.24 -8.21
C ASN A 7 -15.22 -24.53 -7.41
N THR A 8 -14.84 -23.53 -6.63
CA THR A 8 -15.73 -22.87 -5.67
C THR A 8 -15.72 -21.37 -5.89
N HIS A 9 -16.90 -20.78 -6.03
CA HIS A 9 -17.06 -19.34 -6.14
C HIS A 9 -16.84 -18.68 -4.78
N ILE A 10 -16.28 -17.47 -4.74
CA ILE A 10 -15.97 -16.78 -3.48
C ILE A 10 -17.18 -16.46 -2.60
N PHE A 11 -18.39 -16.47 -3.17
CA PHE A 11 -19.64 -16.27 -2.44
C PHE A 11 -20.31 -17.55 -1.96
N ASP A 12 -19.74 -18.72 -2.24
CA ASP A 12 -20.31 -20.00 -1.85
C ASP A 12 -20.13 -20.25 -0.34
N ARG A 13 -21.21 -20.63 0.34
CA ARG A 13 -21.19 -21.00 1.78
C ARG A 13 -20.35 -22.25 2.07
N LYS A 14 -20.04 -23.06 1.06
CA LYS A 14 -19.12 -24.21 1.15
C LYS A 14 -17.75 -23.82 1.70
N ILE A 15 -17.29 -22.59 1.45
CA ILE A 15 -16.01 -22.08 1.94
C ILE A 15 -15.95 -22.12 3.47
N GLN A 16 -17.01 -21.68 4.14
CA GLN A 16 -17.13 -21.62 5.59
C GLN A 16 -17.15 -23.03 6.17
N THR A 17 -17.89 -23.95 5.53
CA THR A 17 -18.00 -25.34 5.95
C THR A 17 -16.65 -26.05 5.86
N GLU A 18 -15.98 -26.01 4.71
CA GLU A 18 -14.67 -26.65 4.53
C GLU A 18 -13.59 -26.00 5.39
N PHE A 19 -13.62 -24.68 5.55
CA PHE A 19 -12.66 -24.00 6.41
C PHE A 19 -12.86 -24.37 7.89
N ARG A 20 -14.10 -24.50 8.36
CA ARG A 20 -14.40 -24.94 9.73
C ARG A 20 -13.89 -26.37 10.00
N GLU A 21 -14.11 -27.29 9.06
CA GLU A 21 -13.57 -28.66 9.12
C GLU A 21 -12.03 -28.65 9.13
N PHE A 22 -11.41 -27.86 8.26
CA PHE A 22 -9.95 -27.71 8.22
C PHE A 22 -9.38 -27.20 9.54
N ILE A 23 -9.97 -26.16 10.14
CA ILE A 23 -9.52 -25.63 11.44
C ILE A 23 -9.70 -26.66 12.55
N LYS A 24 -10.83 -27.36 12.57
CA LYS A 24 -11.07 -28.43 13.56
C LYS A 24 -9.95 -29.48 13.56
N LEU A 25 -9.48 -29.86 12.37
CA LEU A 25 -8.41 -30.86 12.19
C LEU A 25 -6.99 -30.30 12.46
N GLN A 26 -6.79 -29.00 12.30
CA GLN A 26 -5.46 -28.37 12.39
C GLN A 26 -5.28 -27.52 13.66
N LYS A 27 -6.29 -27.42 14.53
CA LYS A 27 -6.29 -26.54 15.71
C LYS A 27 -5.08 -26.76 16.62
N ASP A 28 -4.63 -28.01 16.77
CA ASP A 28 -3.50 -28.35 17.65
C ASP A 28 -2.16 -27.84 17.12
N LYS A 29 -2.10 -27.49 15.83
CA LYS A 29 -0.93 -26.82 15.20
C LYS A 29 -0.94 -25.31 15.41
N LEU A 30 -2.03 -24.76 15.95
CA LEU A 30 -2.17 -23.34 16.24
C LEU A 30 -2.03 -23.15 17.75
N SER A 31 -0.86 -22.68 18.18
CA SER A 31 -0.61 -22.43 19.60
C SER A 31 -1.50 -21.31 20.13
N THR A 32 -2.11 -21.56 21.29
CA THR A 32 -2.75 -20.54 22.12
C THR A 32 -1.70 -19.51 22.56
N GLY A 33 -2.05 -18.21 22.51
CA GLY A 33 -1.13 -17.11 22.81
C GLY A 33 -0.33 -16.59 21.60
N LYS A 34 -0.36 -17.27 20.45
CA LYS A 34 0.17 -16.75 19.19
C LYS A 34 -0.88 -15.97 18.42
N SER A 35 -0.39 -15.10 17.55
CA SER A 35 -1.18 -14.27 16.64
C SER A 35 -1.06 -14.78 15.21
N TYR A 36 -2.13 -14.68 14.44
CA TYR A 36 -2.16 -15.17 13.06
C TYR A 36 -2.67 -14.12 12.06
N GLU A 37 -2.24 -14.30 10.81
CA GLU A 37 -2.78 -13.62 9.64
C GLU A 37 -3.61 -14.60 8.81
N LEU A 38 -4.81 -14.17 8.42
CA LEU A 38 -5.70 -14.88 7.50
C LEU A 38 -5.64 -14.23 6.12
N ASN A 39 -5.29 -14.99 5.08
CA ASN A 39 -5.38 -14.54 3.69
C ASN A 39 -6.28 -15.48 2.88
N ILE A 40 -7.30 -14.93 2.24
CA ILE A 40 -8.22 -15.62 1.33
C ILE A 40 -7.96 -15.11 -0.08
N ILE A 41 -7.55 -16.01 -0.98
CA ILE A 41 -7.24 -15.68 -2.36
C ILE A 41 -8.23 -16.40 -3.28
N TYR A 42 -8.86 -15.66 -4.18
CA TYR A 42 -9.80 -16.21 -5.15
C TYR A 42 -9.53 -15.68 -6.55
N ASN A 43 -10.18 -16.26 -7.56
CA ASN A 43 -10.06 -15.78 -8.93
C ASN A 43 -10.91 -14.52 -9.15
N ALA A 44 -10.29 -13.36 -9.36
CA ALA A 44 -11.00 -12.08 -9.54
C ALA A 44 -12.01 -12.10 -10.69
N LYS A 45 -11.82 -12.96 -11.71
CA LYS A 45 -12.72 -13.02 -12.86
C LYS A 45 -14.12 -13.46 -12.47
N VAL A 46 -14.29 -14.28 -11.45
CA VAL A 46 -15.61 -14.86 -11.13
C VAL A 46 -16.60 -13.86 -10.57
N VAL A 47 -16.11 -12.75 -10.00
CA VAL A 47 -16.98 -11.68 -9.49
C VAL A 47 -17.32 -10.63 -10.55
N LEU A 48 -16.82 -10.76 -11.79
CA LEU A 48 -17.20 -9.88 -12.90
C LEU A 48 -18.59 -10.24 -13.41
N ASP A 49 -19.38 -9.22 -13.78
CA ASP A 49 -20.79 -9.35 -14.18
C ASP A 49 -21.03 -10.45 -15.23
N LYS A 50 -20.11 -10.61 -16.18
CA LYS A 50 -20.17 -11.63 -17.25
C LYS A 50 -20.12 -13.10 -16.78
N TYR A 51 -19.88 -13.34 -15.49
CA TYR A 51 -19.85 -14.69 -14.90
C TYR A 51 -20.97 -14.92 -13.88
N GLU A 52 -21.85 -13.94 -13.64
CA GLU A 52 -22.95 -14.08 -12.68
C GLU A 52 -23.94 -15.17 -13.11
N ASP A 53 -24.31 -15.21 -14.39
CA ASP A 53 -25.25 -16.21 -14.93
C ASP A 53 -24.73 -17.66 -14.82
N LYS A 54 -23.44 -17.84 -14.54
CA LYS A 54 -22.80 -19.15 -14.43
C LYS A 54 -22.75 -19.68 -12.99
N PHE A 55 -23.13 -18.87 -12.00
CA PHE A 55 -23.05 -19.25 -10.60
C PHE A 55 -24.45 -19.46 -10.00
N ASN A 56 -24.67 -20.61 -9.38
CA ASN A 56 -25.89 -20.83 -8.60
C ASN A 56 -25.79 -20.07 -7.26
N PHE A 57 -26.64 -19.06 -7.09
CA PHE A 57 -26.70 -18.26 -5.88
C PHE A 57 -27.50 -18.89 -4.73
N ASP A 58 -28.19 -20.02 -4.90
CA ASP A 58 -29.05 -20.62 -3.87
C ASP A 58 -28.32 -20.82 -2.53
N ASN A 59 -27.06 -21.27 -2.58
CA ASN A 59 -26.20 -21.47 -1.42
C ASN A 59 -25.16 -20.35 -1.23
N SER A 60 -25.49 -19.14 -1.69
CA SER A 60 -24.59 -18.00 -1.66
C SER A 60 -24.76 -17.12 -0.43
N ILE A 61 -23.67 -16.55 0.04
CA ILE A 61 -23.69 -15.44 0.99
C ILE A 61 -24.21 -14.14 0.36
N TYR A 62 -24.13 -14.01 -0.96
CA TYR A 62 -24.53 -12.80 -1.71
C TYR A 62 -26.01 -12.46 -1.54
N ASN A 63 -26.88 -13.47 -1.39
CA ASN A 63 -28.32 -13.29 -1.23
C ASN A 63 -28.69 -12.57 0.07
N ASN A 64 -27.84 -12.67 1.10
CA ASN A 64 -28.10 -12.07 2.40
C ASN A 64 -27.55 -10.64 2.52
N ILE A 65 -26.88 -10.14 1.50
CA ILE A 65 -26.26 -8.81 1.54
C ILE A 65 -27.32 -7.73 1.40
N LYS A 66 -27.43 -6.91 2.45
CA LYS A 66 -28.25 -5.71 2.48
C LYS A 66 -27.36 -4.48 2.34
N ILE A 67 -27.53 -3.75 1.24
CA ILE A 67 -26.82 -2.49 1.01
C ILE A 67 -27.45 -1.40 1.88
N LYS A 68 -26.63 -0.68 2.65
CA LYS A 68 -27.08 0.40 3.55
C LYS A 68 -26.99 1.78 2.91
N PHE A 69 -26.06 1.97 1.98
CA PHE A 69 -25.80 3.26 1.35
C PHE A 69 -25.90 3.16 -0.18
N LYS A 70 -26.39 4.22 -0.82
CA LYS A 70 -26.62 4.26 -2.28
C LYS A 70 -25.37 3.96 -3.11
N ASN A 71 -24.17 4.24 -2.58
CA ASN A 71 -22.89 4.10 -3.29
C ASN A 71 -22.14 2.80 -2.94
N GLN A 72 -22.73 1.91 -2.14
CA GLN A 72 -22.09 0.64 -1.77
C GLN A 72 -22.26 -0.39 -2.87
N ASN A 73 -21.17 -1.07 -3.21
CA ASN A 73 -21.18 -2.21 -4.11
C ASN A 73 -21.53 -3.49 -3.33
N LYS A 74 -22.59 -4.19 -3.76
CA LYS A 74 -23.05 -5.43 -3.15
C LYS A 74 -21.97 -6.52 -3.13
N LYS A 75 -21.14 -6.59 -4.18
CA LYS A 75 -20.06 -7.57 -4.29
C LYS A 75 -18.97 -7.32 -3.26
N ASP A 76 -18.57 -6.07 -3.09
CA ASP A 76 -17.54 -5.70 -2.12
C ASP A 76 -17.99 -6.01 -0.69
N GLU A 77 -19.28 -5.78 -0.40
CA GLU A 77 -19.88 -6.17 0.87
C GLU A 77 -19.94 -7.69 1.03
N ALA A 78 -20.26 -8.44 -0.02
CA ALA A 78 -20.23 -9.90 0.00
C ALA A 78 -18.83 -10.46 0.26
N ILE A 79 -17.81 -9.93 -0.44
CA ILE A 79 -16.40 -10.30 -0.23
C ILE A 79 -16.00 -10.01 1.23
N SER A 80 -16.36 -8.84 1.74
CA SER A 80 -16.06 -8.46 3.12
C SER A 80 -16.77 -9.37 4.14
N MET A 81 -18.03 -9.74 3.87
CA MET A 81 -18.76 -10.70 4.70
C MET A 81 -18.13 -12.09 4.68
N GLN A 82 -17.64 -12.55 3.52
CA GLN A 82 -16.93 -13.83 3.40
C GLN A 82 -15.68 -13.86 4.29
N LEU A 83 -14.89 -12.78 4.28
CA LEU A 83 -13.70 -12.64 5.12
C LEU A 83 -14.06 -12.66 6.60
N GLU A 84 -15.07 -11.88 7.01
CA GLU A 84 -15.50 -11.82 8.41
C GLU A 84 -16.06 -13.15 8.91
N GLN A 85 -16.79 -13.90 8.07
CA GLN A 85 -17.27 -15.24 8.44
C GLN A 85 -16.12 -16.25 8.62
N CYS A 86 -15.10 -16.22 7.75
CA CYS A 86 -13.91 -17.04 7.93
C CYS A 86 -13.12 -16.62 9.18
N ARG A 87 -12.99 -15.32 9.44
CA ARG A 87 -12.36 -14.84 10.69
C ARG A 87 -13.17 -15.28 11.93
N GLY A 88 -14.49 -15.26 11.84
CA GLY A 88 -15.40 -15.76 12.88
C GLY A 88 -15.12 -17.21 13.24
N ILE A 89 -14.87 -18.07 12.24
CA ILE A 89 -14.47 -19.46 12.47
C ILE A 89 -13.19 -19.55 13.31
N LEU A 90 -12.14 -18.78 12.98
CA LEU A 90 -10.91 -18.77 13.79
C LEU A 90 -11.19 -18.35 15.25
N LYS A 91 -12.03 -17.32 15.42
CA LYS A 91 -12.45 -16.84 16.74
C LYS A 91 -13.21 -17.89 17.54
N ASP A 92 -14.10 -18.66 16.91
CA ASP A 92 -14.86 -19.74 17.55
C ASP A 92 -13.95 -20.81 18.16
N TYR A 93 -12.76 -21.02 17.57
CA TYR A 93 -11.73 -21.94 18.07
C TYR A 93 -10.66 -21.27 18.95
N GLY A 94 -10.88 -20.02 19.37
CA GLY A 94 -9.94 -19.28 20.24
C GLY A 94 -8.64 -18.87 19.55
N ILE A 95 -8.60 -18.90 18.20
CA ILE A 95 -7.42 -18.52 17.42
C ILE A 95 -7.46 -17.02 17.17
N GLU A 96 -6.42 -16.33 17.64
CA GLU A 96 -6.37 -14.87 17.51
C GLU A 96 -5.83 -14.43 16.15
N CYS A 97 -6.65 -13.71 15.39
CA CYS A 97 -6.35 -13.24 14.04
C CYS A 97 -6.43 -11.72 13.98
N TYR A 98 -5.29 -11.06 13.73
CA TYR A 98 -5.19 -9.60 13.74
C TYR A 98 -5.14 -8.96 12.36
N LYS A 99 -4.58 -9.69 11.39
CA LYS A 99 -4.57 -9.28 10.00
C LYS A 99 -5.43 -10.24 9.20
N SER A 100 -6.35 -9.69 8.43
CA SER A 100 -7.28 -10.45 7.61
C SER A 100 -7.35 -9.80 6.24
N LEU A 101 -7.02 -10.57 5.21
CA LEU A 101 -7.01 -10.14 3.82
C LEU A 101 -7.89 -11.08 3.02
N ILE A 102 -8.71 -10.50 2.15
CA ILE A 102 -9.32 -11.21 1.04
C ILE A 102 -8.96 -10.50 -0.26
N GLU A 103 -8.36 -11.24 -1.20
CA GLU A 103 -7.89 -10.67 -2.45
C GLU A 103 -8.30 -11.50 -3.66
N GLY A 104 -8.85 -10.82 -4.67
CA GLY A 104 -9.08 -11.40 -5.99
C GLY A 104 -7.81 -11.29 -6.82
N ASN A 105 -7.34 -12.41 -7.34
CA ASN A 105 -6.13 -12.50 -8.17
C ASN A 105 -6.43 -13.15 -9.52
N ASN A 106 -5.53 -13.05 -10.48
CA ASN A 106 -5.67 -13.68 -11.80
C ASN A 106 -5.24 -15.15 -11.74
N LEU A 107 -6.07 -15.98 -11.10
CA LEU A 107 -5.84 -17.42 -11.01
C LEU A 107 -6.30 -18.11 -12.30
N LYS A 108 -5.63 -19.22 -12.66
CA LYS A 108 -6.05 -20.06 -13.80
C LYS A 108 -7.35 -20.80 -13.51
N ASP A 109 -7.48 -21.32 -12.29
CA ASP A 109 -8.61 -22.14 -11.86
C ASP A 109 -9.57 -21.37 -10.95
N ASN A 110 -10.81 -21.85 -10.85
CA ASN A 110 -11.81 -21.29 -9.94
C ASN A 110 -11.68 -21.90 -8.53
N ASN A 111 -10.51 -21.75 -7.92
CA ASN A 111 -10.23 -22.26 -6.58
C ASN A 111 -10.20 -21.11 -5.57
N VAL A 112 -10.63 -21.38 -4.35
CA VAL A 112 -10.43 -20.49 -3.20
C VAL A 112 -9.31 -21.06 -2.35
N LYS A 113 -8.26 -20.26 -2.15
CA LYS A 113 -7.12 -20.62 -1.28
C LYS A 113 -7.23 -19.84 0.01
N ILE A 114 -7.12 -20.53 1.14
CA ILE A 114 -7.08 -19.91 2.46
C ILE A 114 -5.73 -20.23 3.09
N VAL A 115 -5.00 -19.20 3.48
CA VAL A 115 -3.68 -19.30 4.10
C VAL A 115 -3.75 -18.71 5.49
N ILE A 116 -3.23 -19.45 6.47
CA ILE A 116 -3.01 -18.95 7.83
C ILE A 116 -1.54 -19.05 8.12
N LYS A 117 -0.95 -17.95 8.56
CA LYS A 117 0.45 -17.87 8.98
C LYS A 117 0.54 -17.14 10.31
N GLU A 118 1.55 -17.50 11.10
CA GLU A 118 1.85 -16.79 12.33
C GLU A 118 2.25 -15.35 12.01
N ASP A 119 1.61 -14.40 12.68
CA ASP A 119 1.98 -12.99 12.66
C ASP A 119 3.09 -12.76 13.68
N LYS A 120 4.32 -12.61 13.18
CA LYS A 120 5.51 -12.31 13.99
C LYS A 120 5.76 -10.81 14.16
N SER A 121 4.90 -9.96 13.58
CA SER A 121 5.07 -8.51 13.70
C SER A 121 4.73 -8.03 15.12
N GLU A 122 5.37 -6.93 15.53
CA GLU A 122 5.09 -6.35 16.83
C GLU A 122 3.64 -5.86 16.91
N PRO A 123 2.92 -6.22 17.99
CA PRO A 123 1.54 -5.82 18.16
C PRO A 123 1.42 -4.30 18.35
N PHE A 124 0.68 -3.64 17.46
CA PHE A 124 0.35 -2.23 17.64
C PHE A 124 -0.93 -2.07 18.46
N TYR A 125 -0.89 -1.25 19.51
CA TYR A 125 -2.03 -0.99 20.39
C TYR A 125 -2.52 0.45 20.30
N MET A 126 -3.84 0.63 20.35
CA MET A 126 -4.50 1.93 20.50
C MET A 126 -5.21 2.01 21.86
N GLY A 127 -5.39 3.25 22.35
CA GLY A 127 -6.02 3.53 23.64
C GLY A 127 -5.04 3.57 24.82
N ARG A 128 -5.55 3.88 26.01
CA ARG A 128 -4.76 4.01 27.26
C ARG A 128 -5.40 3.20 28.39
N GLY A 129 -4.57 2.72 29.33
CA GLY A 129 -5.01 1.97 30.50
C GLY A 129 -5.86 0.75 30.12
N LYS A 130 -7.04 0.63 30.77
CA LYS A 130 -8.00 -0.47 30.53
C LYS A 130 -8.60 -0.49 29.12
N ASN A 131 -8.46 0.60 28.35
CA ASN A 131 -8.97 0.70 26.98
C ASN A 131 -7.89 0.38 25.92
N LYS A 132 -6.71 -0.08 26.33
CA LYS A 132 -5.65 -0.51 25.41
C LYS A 132 -6.10 -1.75 24.65
N ARG A 133 -6.28 -1.63 23.33
CA ARG A 133 -6.69 -2.72 22.43
C ARG A 133 -5.72 -2.80 21.27
N ARG A 134 -5.36 -4.02 20.87
CA ARG A 134 -4.53 -4.22 19.68
C ARG A 134 -5.34 -3.84 18.44
N ILE A 135 -4.72 -3.08 17.54
CA ILE A 135 -5.33 -2.75 16.25
C ILE A 135 -5.50 -4.02 15.45
N ARG A 136 -6.67 -4.15 14.83
CA ARG A 136 -6.96 -5.18 13.84
C ARG A 136 -6.98 -4.53 12.46
N VAL A 137 -6.38 -5.20 11.50
CA VAL A 137 -6.31 -4.74 10.11
C VAL A 137 -7.10 -5.72 9.25
N THR A 138 -8.17 -5.24 8.64
CA THR A 138 -8.96 -5.98 7.66
C THR A 138 -8.82 -5.29 6.31
N MET A 139 -8.46 -6.04 5.28
CA MET A 139 -8.36 -5.55 3.90
C MET A 139 -9.18 -6.43 2.96
N THR A 140 -9.94 -5.75 2.10
CA THR A 140 -10.67 -6.36 0.98
C THR A 140 -10.12 -5.77 -0.32
N VAL A 141 -9.58 -6.62 -1.19
CA VAL A 141 -8.98 -6.23 -2.47
C VAL A 141 -9.66 -7.04 -3.59
N PRO A 142 -10.83 -6.60 -4.09
CA PRO A 142 -11.63 -7.41 -5.01
C PRO A 142 -10.92 -7.83 -6.30
N ASN A 143 -10.01 -6.99 -6.78
CA ASN A 143 -9.14 -7.27 -7.91
C ASN A 143 -7.77 -6.63 -7.66
N ARG A 144 -6.81 -7.45 -7.25
CA ARG A 144 -5.45 -7.04 -6.90
C ARG A 144 -4.72 -6.34 -8.04
N GLU A 145 -4.85 -6.85 -9.27
CA GLU A 145 -4.19 -6.27 -10.45
C GLU A 145 -4.73 -4.87 -10.72
N TYR A 146 -6.05 -4.71 -10.76
CA TYR A 146 -6.68 -3.41 -10.91
C TYR A 146 -6.30 -2.44 -9.79
N THR A 147 -6.33 -2.89 -8.53
CA THR A 147 -5.95 -2.06 -7.38
C THR A 147 -4.50 -1.62 -7.44
N ILE A 148 -3.56 -2.50 -7.78
CA ILE A 148 -2.14 -2.15 -7.91
C ILE A 148 -1.94 -1.13 -9.03
N ASN A 149 -2.55 -1.35 -10.20
CA ASN A 149 -2.45 -0.42 -11.32
C ASN A 149 -2.99 0.96 -10.93
N LYS A 150 -4.17 1.00 -10.27
CA LYS A 150 -4.76 2.27 -9.84
C LYS A 150 -3.95 2.97 -8.76
N MET A 151 -3.37 2.24 -7.81
CA MET A 151 -2.46 2.79 -6.82
C MET A 151 -1.19 3.35 -7.47
N GLY A 152 -0.64 2.66 -8.47
CA GLY A 152 0.50 3.13 -9.26
C GLY A 152 0.21 4.43 -10.00
N GLU A 153 -0.96 4.54 -10.64
CA GLU A 153 -1.41 5.78 -11.27
C GLU A 153 -1.50 6.94 -10.27
N LEU A 154 -2.10 6.69 -9.10
CA LEU A 154 -2.26 7.71 -8.05
C LEU A 154 -0.93 8.14 -7.45
N TYR A 155 -0.03 7.19 -7.20
CA TYR A 155 1.34 7.43 -6.77
C TYR A 155 2.07 8.31 -7.78
N ASN A 156 2.11 7.89 -9.06
CA ASN A 156 2.79 8.63 -10.12
C ASN A 156 2.23 10.05 -10.28
N LYS A 157 0.89 10.20 -10.32
CA LYS A 157 0.25 11.51 -10.43
C LYS A 157 0.68 12.46 -9.32
N SER A 158 0.84 11.95 -8.13
CA SER A 158 1.08 12.76 -6.95
C SER A 158 2.56 13.05 -6.76
N MET A 159 3.42 12.07 -7.00
CA MET A 159 4.86 12.28 -7.05
C MET A 159 5.24 13.25 -8.18
N ASN A 160 4.62 13.13 -9.37
CA ASN A 160 4.78 14.10 -10.45
C ASN A 160 4.42 15.51 -9.98
N LYS A 161 3.28 15.67 -9.31
CA LYS A 161 2.85 17.00 -8.82
C LYS A 161 3.84 17.60 -7.83
N ILE A 162 4.44 16.80 -6.95
CA ILE A 162 5.45 17.27 -6.00
C ILE A 162 6.74 17.65 -6.76
N TYR A 163 7.19 16.77 -7.66
CA TYR A 163 8.39 16.97 -8.45
C TYR A 163 8.31 18.23 -9.32
N PHE A 164 7.26 18.37 -10.13
CA PHE A 164 7.08 19.52 -11.03
C PHE A 164 7.08 20.86 -10.30
N LYS A 165 6.42 20.93 -9.14
CA LYS A 165 6.43 22.14 -8.32
C LYS A 165 7.81 22.50 -7.82
N LEU A 166 8.66 21.51 -7.57
CA LEU A 166 10.03 21.75 -7.14
C LEU A 166 10.90 22.15 -8.34
N SER A 167 10.81 21.43 -9.46
CA SER A 167 11.59 21.72 -10.68
C SER A 167 11.25 23.06 -11.32
N GLU A 168 10.04 23.59 -11.12
CA GLU A 168 9.69 24.97 -11.50
C GLU A 168 10.50 26.04 -10.74
N CYS A 169 11.01 25.70 -9.54
CA CYS A 169 11.70 26.64 -8.66
C CYS A 169 13.22 26.46 -8.61
N ILE A 170 13.76 25.34 -9.09
CA ILE A 170 15.20 25.04 -9.05
C ILE A 170 15.68 24.42 -10.36
N SER A 171 16.93 24.69 -10.72
CA SER A 171 17.54 24.11 -11.92
C SER A 171 17.84 22.61 -11.75
N ASN A 172 18.00 21.91 -12.88
CA ASN A 172 18.40 20.50 -12.90
C ASN A 172 19.75 20.26 -12.22
N ASN A 173 20.67 21.22 -12.28
CA ASN A 173 21.93 21.15 -11.54
C ASN A 173 21.69 21.10 -10.02
N ILE A 174 20.86 22.00 -9.48
CA ILE A 174 20.52 22.01 -8.06
C ILE A 174 19.77 20.73 -7.70
N MET A 175 18.83 20.28 -8.53
CA MET A 175 18.08 19.05 -8.29
C MET A 175 19.00 17.82 -8.24
N CYS A 176 19.95 17.69 -9.17
CA CYS A 176 20.93 16.59 -9.16
C CYS A 176 21.77 16.60 -7.88
N LYS A 177 22.19 17.77 -7.39
CA LYS A 177 22.91 17.91 -6.12
C LYS A 177 22.04 17.54 -4.91
N ILE A 178 20.76 17.93 -4.88
CA ILE A 178 19.83 17.55 -3.81
C ILE A 178 19.68 16.03 -3.72
N LEU A 179 19.64 15.38 -4.88
CA LEU A 179 19.45 13.94 -5.03
C LEU A 179 20.74 13.14 -4.94
N ASP A 180 21.89 13.81 -4.83
CA ASP A 180 23.23 13.20 -4.81
C ASP A 180 23.48 12.28 -6.01
N ILE A 181 23.14 12.79 -7.21
CA ILE A 181 23.38 12.10 -8.49
C ILE A 181 24.29 12.92 -9.38
N GLN A 182 24.97 12.24 -10.33
CA GLN A 182 25.72 12.92 -11.37
C GLN A 182 24.78 13.83 -12.17
N TYR A 183 25.26 15.04 -12.46
CA TYR A 183 24.51 15.99 -13.28
C TYR A 183 24.09 15.37 -14.62
N THR A 184 22.83 15.58 -14.95
CA THR A 184 22.20 15.17 -16.20
C THR A 184 21.06 16.14 -16.48
N GLU A 185 20.71 16.29 -17.76
CA GLU A 185 19.50 16.99 -18.22
C GLU A 185 18.35 16.02 -18.54
N ASP A 186 18.57 14.70 -18.39
CA ASP A 186 17.50 13.72 -18.56
C ASP A 186 16.57 13.71 -17.34
N GLU A 187 15.46 14.44 -17.48
CA GLU A 187 14.36 14.52 -16.52
C GLU A 187 13.90 13.15 -16.00
N ASN A 188 13.95 12.09 -16.81
CA ASN A 188 13.52 10.77 -16.35
C ASN A 188 14.48 10.18 -15.32
N ILE A 189 15.78 10.44 -15.46
CA ILE A 189 16.80 9.99 -14.50
C ILE A 189 16.62 10.77 -13.19
N ILE A 190 16.46 12.09 -13.28
CA ILE A 190 16.26 12.98 -12.13
C ILE A 190 14.98 12.60 -11.39
N TYR A 191 13.86 12.44 -12.10
CA TYR A 191 12.58 12.05 -11.52
C TYR A 191 12.64 10.68 -10.83
N LYS A 192 13.29 9.68 -11.44
CA LYS A 192 13.47 8.36 -10.80
C LYS A 192 14.28 8.46 -9.50
N ALA A 193 15.34 9.26 -9.50
CA ALA A 193 16.12 9.50 -8.29
C ALA A 193 15.28 10.24 -7.22
N PHE A 194 14.45 11.20 -7.62
CA PHE A 194 13.52 11.89 -6.73
C PHE A 194 12.52 10.93 -6.09
N CYS A 195 11.87 10.07 -6.88
CA CYS A 195 10.96 9.04 -6.38
C CYS A 195 11.65 8.03 -5.45
N LYS A 196 12.93 7.72 -5.68
CA LYS A 196 13.70 6.82 -4.81
C LYS A 196 13.97 7.46 -3.44
N GLU A 197 14.34 8.74 -3.41
CA GLU A 197 14.73 9.44 -2.18
C GLU A 197 13.53 9.95 -1.37
N TYR A 198 12.46 10.37 -2.06
CA TYR A 198 11.32 11.07 -1.47
C TYR A 198 9.96 10.42 -1.81
N GLY A 199 9.94 9.21 -2.37
CA GLY A 199 8.71 8.50 -2.75
C GLY A 199 7.67 8.36 -1.64
N ASP A 200 8.13 8.24 -0.39
CA ASP A 200 7.27 8.12 0.77
C ASP A 200 6.48 9.40 1.09
N LEU A 201 6.84 10.55 0.52
CA LEU A 201 6.06 11.80 0.65
C LEU A 201 4.61 11.65 0.17
N TRP A 202 4.33 10.69 -0.70
CA TRP A 202 2.97 10.38 -1.16
C TRP A 202 2.09 9.80 -0.06
N LEU A 203 2.60 8.87 0.75
CA LEU A 203 1.80 8.08 1.69
C LEU A 203 2.59 7.77 2.98
N CYS A 204 3.07 8.83 3.62
CA CYS A 204 3.75 8.78 4.91
C CYS A 204 2.79 9.07 6.07
N THR A 205 3.18 8.66 7.29
CA THR A 205 2.58 9.24 8.49
C THR A 205 2.90 10.73 8.61
N GLU A 206 2.14 11.49 9.40
CA GLU A 206 2.39 12.94 9.57
C GLU A 206 3.83 13.23 10.03
N ASN A 207 4.36 12.41 10.94
CA ASN A 207 5.72 12.59 11.48
C ASN A 207 6.79 12.27 10.43
N GLU A 208 6.64 11.18 9.68
CA GLU A 208 7.57 10.83 8.59
C GLU A 208 7.52 11.88 7.48
N GLY A 209 6.31 12.35 7.14
CA GLY A 209 6.12 13.41 6.16
C GLY A 209 6.79 14.71 6.56
N LYS A 210 6.71 15.11 7.84
CA LYS A 210 7.43 16.28 8.35
C LYS A 210 8.95 16.09 8.21
N LYS A 211 9.48 14.96 8.66
CA LYS A 211 10.92 14.65 8.56
C LYS A 211 11.43 14.66 7.11
N LEU A 212 10.69 14.04 6.19
CA LEU A 212 11.06 14.00 4.76
C LEU A 212 11.00 15.39 4.12
N LYS A 213 9.97 16.19 4.44
CA LYS A 213 9.87 17.57 3.98
C LYS A 213 10.99 18.44 4.54
N GLU A 214 11.29 18.35 5.83
CA GLU A 214 12.40 19.08 6.45
C GLU A 214 13.74 18.70 5.81
N LYS A 215 13.99 17.39 5.59
CA LYS A 215 15.19 16.91 4.90
C LYS A 215 15.33 17.54 3.51
N LEU A 216 14.25 17.54 2.73
CA LEU A 216 14.23 18.14 1.39
C LEU A 216 14.49 19.65 1.45
N LEU A 217 13.73 20.38 2.28
CA LEU A 217 13.83 21.82 2.40
C LEU A 217 15.20 22.28 2.90
N ASN A 218 15.79 21.57 3.86
CA ASN A 218 17.13 21.89 4.36
C ASN A 218 18.19 21.71 3.26
N ARG A 219 18.13 20.62 2.47
CA ARG A 219 19.05 20.43 1.34
C ARG A 219 18.89 21.54 0.29
N VAL A 220 17.65 21.89 -0.06
CA VAL A 220 17.37 22.98 -1.00
C VAL A 220 17.98 24.30 -0.49
N ARG A 221 17.71 24.69 0.76
CA ARG A 221 18.22 25.94 1.35
C ARG A 221 19.75 25.98 1.34
N MET A 222 20.41 24.93 1.81
CA MET A 222 21.87 24.85 1.85
C MET A 222 22.51 25.06 0.47
N LEU A 223 21.91 24.48 -0.57
CA LEU A 223 22.46 24.57 -1.93
C LEU A 223 22.21 25.94 -2.57
N ILE A 224 21.05 26.55 -2.33
CA ILE A 224 20.76 27.90 -2.79
C ILE A 224 21.73 28.90 -2.14
N GLU A 225 21.90 28.83 -0.81
CA GLU A 225 22.84 29.70 -0.08
C GLU A 225 24.29 29.52 -0.56
N LEU A 226 24.68 28.29 -0.92
CA LEU A 226 26.01 28.01 -1.47
C LEU A 226 26.18 28.61 -2.86
N GLU A 227 25.16 28.54 -3.72
CA GLU A 227 25.21 29.13 -5.06
C GLU A 227 25.21 30.66 -5.03
N GLU A 228 24.47 31.28 -4.11
CA GLU A 228 24.50 32.73 -3.88
C GLU A 228 25.90 33.20 -3.44
N LYS A 229 26.50 32.54 -2.43
CA LYS A 229 27.86 32.85 -1.97
C LYS A 229 28.91 32.68 -3.06
N ASN A 230 28.79 31.63 -3.88
CA ASN A 230 29.73 31.40 -4.98
C ASN A 230 29.61 32.49 -6.06
N LYS A 231 28.41 33.00 -6.34
CA LYS A 231 28.21 34.15 -7.25
C LYS A 231 28.83 35.42 -6.69
N GLU A 232 28.57 35.74 -5.41
CA GLU A 232 29.17 36.91 -4.75
C GLU A 232 30.71 36.87 -4.75
N MET A 233 31.31 35.68 -4.57
CA MET A 233 32.76 35.53 -4.65
C MET A 233 33.32 35.69 -6.06
N LEU A 234 32.56 35.32 -7.09
CA LEU A 234 32.97 35.52 -8.49
C LEU A 234 32.86 36.99 -8.90
N ASP A 235 31.77 37.65 -8.52
CA ASP A 235 31.54 39.08 -8.82
C ASP A 235 32.55 39.99 -8.10
N ASN A 236 33.03 39.61 -6.91
CA ASN A 236 34.04 40.36 -6.15
C ASN A 236 35.50 40.09 -6.59
N ASN A 237 35.74 39.12 -7.48
CA ASN A 237 37.09 38.77 -7.97
C ASN A 237 37.39 39.30 -9.38
N ASP A 238 36.56 40.20 -9.93
CA ASP A 238 36.89 40.95 -11.14
C ASP A 238 38.05 41.95 -10.87
N ILE A 239 39.24 41.56 -11.32
CA ILE A 239 40.49 42.34 -11.30
C ILE A 239 40.26 43.70 -12.01
N PRO A 240 40.72 44.83 -11.45
CA PRO A 240 40.53 46.15 -12.05
C PRO A 240 41.15 46.21 -13.45
N LYS A 241 40.33 46.52 -14.45
CA LYS A 241 40.79 46.90 -15.79
C LYS A 241 41.69 48.14 -15.69
N GLY A 242 42.98 47.95 -15.97
CA GLY A 242 43.85 49.02 -16.46
C GLY A 242 44.69 49.74 -15.40
N SER A 243 45.84 49.15 -15.08
CA SER A 243 47.06 49.92 -14.81
C SER A 243 48.21 49.19 -15.47
N ILE A 244 48.34 49.36 -16.78
CA ILE A 244 49.62 49.22 -17.47
C ILE A 244 49.86 50.58 -18.15
N ASN A 245 50.76 51.33 -17.53
CA ASN A 245 51.36 52.55 -18.05
C ASN A 245 51.93 52.32 -19.45
N ASN A 246 51.72 53.29 -20.33
CA ASN A 246 52.67 53.66 -21.37
C ASN A 246 52.43 55.15 -21.72
N ILE A 247 53.18 56.03 -21.05
CA ILE A 247 54.14 57.04 -21.56
C ILE A 247 54.61 57.85 -20.35
#